data_AF-A0A7J5WRV1-F1
#
_entry.id   AF-A0A7J5WRV1-F1
#
_cell.length_a   1.000
_cell.length_b   1.000
_cell.length_c   1.000
_cell.angle_alpha   90.00
_cell.angle_beta   90.00
_cell.angle_gamma   90.00
#
_symmetry.space_group_name_H-M   'P 1'
#
loop_
_entity.id
_entity.type
_entity.pdbx_description
1 polymer ?
#
loop_
_entity_poly.entity_id
_entity_poly.type
_entity_poly.pdbx_seq_one_letter_code
_entity_poly.pdbx_strand_id
1 'polypeptide(L)'
;MRAVYTLLGLVRTYGPGPVDAACATALEFDVIAVPKIASMLEQATENTTPDMPVAAGSESSRFARDPSEYATNRTQLTLVPNPDNTIQE
;
A
#
# COMPACT_ATOMS: atom_id res chain seq x y z
N MET A 1 14.60 -0.59 31.76
CA MET A 1 15.72 0.39 31.67
C MET A 1 16.50 0.35 30.35
N ARG A 2 16.64 -0.77 29.62
CA ARG A 2 17.46 -0.80 28.39
C ARG A 2 16.89 -0.02 27.20
N ALA A 3 15.55 -0.01 27.05
CA ALA A 3 14.85 0.64 25.94
C ALA A 3 15.23 2.13 25.77
N VAL A 4 15.29 2.89 26.86
CA VAL A 4 15.63 4.32 26.85
C VAL A 4 17.07 4.54 26.35
N TYR A 5 18.02 3.73 26.82
CA TYR A 5 19.41 3.83 26.35
C TYR A 5 19.56 3.41 24.89
N THR A 6 18.78 2.42 24.44
CA THR A 6 18.75 2.03 23.03
C THR A 6 18.19 3.16 22.16
N LEU A 7 17.09 3.80 22.56
CA LEU A 7 16.58 4.99 21.86
C LEU A 7 17.60 6.13 21.84
N LEU A 8 18.27 6.40 22.96
CA LEU A 8 19.32 7.42 23.01
C LEU A 8 20.51 7.06 22.11
N GLY A 9 20.81 5.76 21.97
CA GLY A 9 21.78 5.25 21.00
C GLY A 9 21.36 5.54 19.55
N LEU A 10 20.09 5.28 19.22
CA LEU A 10 19.54 5.58 17.89
C LEU A 10 19.58 7.08 17.58
N VAL A 11 19.28 7.94 18.54
CA VAL A 11 19.41 9.41 18.38
C VAL A 11 20.85 9.82 18.08
N ARG A 12 21.84 9.16 18.71
CA ARG A 12 23.26 9.43 18.45
C ARG A 12 23.70 8.98 17.05
N THR A 13 23.09 7.94 16.49
CA THR A 13 23.49 7.39 15.17
C THR A 13 22.73 8.02 14.01
N TYR A 14 21.41 8.24 14.15
CA TYR A 14 20.53 8.72 13.08
C TYR A 14 20.11 10.19 13.25
N GLY A 15 20.37 10.78 14.41
CA GLY A 15 19.93 12.15 14.74
C GLY A 15 18.50 12.20 15.32
N PRO A 16 18.12 13.33 15.94
CA PRO A 16 16.85 13.44 16.64
C PRO A 16 15.64 13.47 15.70
N GLY A 17 15.74 14.12 14.53
CA GLY A 17 14.61 14.28 13.60
C GLY A 17 14.05 12.95 13.07
N PRO A 18 14.88 12.09 12.45
CA PRO A 18 14.42 10.79 11.95
C PRO A 18 13.88 9.88 13.06
N VAL A 19 14.51 9.89 14.24
CA VAL A 19 14.07 9.07 15.38
C VAL A 19 12.74 9.55 15.95
N ASP A 20 12.53 10.86 16.04
CA ASP A 20 11.26 11.43 16.50
C ASP A 20 10.12 11.11 15.52
N ALA A 21 10.36 11.25 14.21
CA ALA A 21 9.41 10.85 13.17
C ALA A 21 9.07 9.36 13.26
N ALA A 22 10.07 8.49 13.41
CA ALA A 22 9.84 7.04 13.56
C ALA A 22 9.05 6.70 14.83
N CYS A 23 9.29 7.42 15.95
CA CYS A 23 8.53 7.23 17.19
C CYS A 23 7.08 7.68 17.03
N ALA A 24 6.84 8.83 16.38
CA ALA A 24 5.50 9.32 16.10
C ALA A 24 4.70 8.32 15.24
N THR A 25 5.29 7.84 14.14
CA THR A 25 4.67 6.82 13.28
C THR A 25 4.44 5.51 14.03
N ALA A 26 5.39 5.06 14.86
CA ALA A 26 5.22 3.85 15.65
C ALA A 26 4.03 3.95 16.62
N LEU A 27 3.82 5.12 17.24
CA LEU A 27 2.70 5.37 18.15
C LEU A 27 1.35 5.39 17.43
N GLU A 28 1.29 5.79 16.15
CA GLU A 28 0.06 5.70 15.35
C GLU A 28 -0.42 4.25 15.17
N PHE A 29 0.49 3.29 15.23
CA PHE A 29 0.21 1.85 15.13
C PHE A 29 0.32 1.10 16.46
N ASP A 30 0.30 1.82 17.60
CA ASP A 30 0.46 1.27 18.96
C ASP A 30 1.75 0.45 19.16
N VAL A 31 2.81 0.76 18.42
CA VAL A 31 4.10 0.08 18.51
C VAL A 31 5.00 0.77 19.54
N ILE A 32 5.22 0.11 20.68
CA ILE A 32 6.15 0.56 21.73
C ILE A 32 7.49 -0.20 21.75
N ALA A 33 7.76 -1.01 20.72
CA ALA A 33 8.94 -1.87 20.65
C ALA A 33 10.11 -1.15 19.97
N VAL A 34 11.13 -0.75 20.75
CA VAL A 34 12.34 -0.07 20.24
C VAL A 34 13.06 -0.83 19.10
N PRO A 35 13.16 -2.17 19.09
CA PRO A 35 13.75 -2.88 17.95
C PRO A 35 13.00 -2.64 16.64
N LYS A 36 11.66 -2.47 16.67
CA LYS A 36 10.90 -2.13 15.46
C LYS A 36 11.21 -0.71 14.99
N ILE A 37 11.37 0.24 15.91
CA ILE A 37 11.80 1.61 15.58
C ILE A 37 13.19 1.59 14.93
N ALA A 38 14.11 0.75 15.42
CA ALA A 38 15.42 0.56 14.78
C ALA A 38 15.27 0.02 13.35
N SER A 39 14.42 -0.99 13.13
CA SER A 39 14.15 -1.51 11.77
C SER A 39 13.51 -0.46 10.85
N MET A 40 12.63 0.41 11.37
CA MET A 40 12.05 1.51 10.60
C MET A 40 13.14 2.48 10.11
N LEU A 41 14.10 2.82 10.99
CA LEU A 41 15.22 3.71 10.64
C LEU A 41 16.22 3.07 9.68
N GLU A 42 16.45 1.76 9.80
CA GLU A 42 17.34 1.02 8.92
C GLU A 42 16.78 0.87 7.50
N GLN A 43 15.46 0.64 7.39
CA GLN A 43 14.79 0.46 6.11
C GLN A 43 14.41 1.80 5.45
N ALA A 44 13.95 2.78 6.24
CA ALA A 44 13.57 4.13 5.81
C ALA A 44 12.71 4.17 4.54
N THR A 45 11.74 3.25 4.43
CA THR A 45 10.94 3.04 3.22
C THR A 45 9.75 3.99 3.09
N GLU A 46 9.48 4.84 4.07
CA GLU A 46 8.30 5.72 4.09
C GLU A 46 8.24 6.69 2.90
N ASN A 47 9.39 7.06 2.34
CA ASN A 47 9.49 7.96 1.19
C ASN A 47 9.96 7.23 -0.08
N THR A 48 10.24 5.93 -0.01
CA THR A 48 10.67 5.17 -1.17
C THR A 48 9.44 4.72 -1.94
N THR A 49 9.35 5.13 -3.21
CA THR A 49 8.32 4.55 -4.09
C THR A 49 8.75 3.11 -4.35
N PRO A 50 7.93 2.10 -3.99
CA PRO A 50 8.29 0.72 -4.25
C PRO A 50 8.42 0.53 -5.75
N ASP A 51 9.57 0.01 -6.18
CA ASP A 51 9.75 -0.41 -7.56
C ASP A 51 8.83 -1.62 -7.76
N MET A 52 7.71 -1.40 -8.44
CA MET A 52 6.81 -2.50 -8.76
C MET A 52 7.59 -3.44 -9.68
N PRO A 53 7.77 -4.72 -9.29
CA PRO A 53 8.42 -5.66 -10.19
C PRO A 53 7.63 -5.64 -11.50
N VAL A 54 8.32 -5.28 -12.60
CA VAL A 54 7.79 -5.53 -13.93
C VAL A 54 7.42 -7.00 -13.93
N ALA A 55 6.14 -7.32 -14.15
CA ALA A 55 5.68 -8.69 -14.15
C ALA A 55 6.58 -9.48 -15.11
N ALA A 56 7.46 -10.32 -14.56
CA ALA A 56 8.36 -11.16 -15.34
C ALA A 56 7.47 -12.24 -15.98
N GLY A 57 6.91 -11.89 -17.15
CA GLY A 57 5.85 -12.68 -17.79
C GLY A 57 5.01 -11.88 -18.79
N SER A 58 5.60 -10.90 -19.48
CA SER A 58 5.02 -10.32 -20.69
C SER A 58 4.83 -11.37 -21.80
N GLU A 59 5.49 -12.52 -21.70
CA GLU A 59 5.12 -13.72 -22.43
C GLU A 59 4.14 -14.51 -21.56
N SER A 60 2.93 -14.72 -22.09
CA SER A 60 1.86 -15.48 -21.45
C SER A 60 2.41 -16.73 -20.75
N SER A 61 2.33 -16.76 -19.42
CA SER A 61 2.63 -17.96 -18.63
C SER A 61 1.83 -19.15 -19.17
N ARG A 62 2.29 -20.39 -18.98
CA ARG A 62 1.55 -21.61 -19.37
C ARG A 62 0.13 -21.72 -18.77
N PHE A 63 -0.17 -20.92 -17.76
CA PHE A 63 -1.48 -20.79 -17.12
C PHE A 63 -2.24 -19.53 -17.51
N ALA A 64 -1.62 -18.59 -18.24
CA ALA A 64 -2.30 -17.43 -18.78
C ALA A 64 -3.24 -17.89 -19.90
N ARG A 65 -4.51 -17.54 -19.77
CA ARG A 65 -5.52 -17.80 -20.79
C ARG A 65 -5.48 -16.72 -21.86
N ASP A 66 -5.95 -17.07 -23.05
CA ASP A 66 -6.08 -16.09 -24.12
C ASP A 66 -7.13 -15.02 -23.71
N PRO A 67 -6.83 -13.72 -23.83
CA PRO A 67 -7.78 -12.65 -23.49
C PRO A 67 -9.13 -12.77 -24.21
N SER A 68 -9.15 -13.37 -25.40
CA SER A 68 -10.37 -13.63 -26.16
C SER A 68 -11.27 -14.68 -25.51
N GLU A 69 -10.75 -15.58 -24.66
CA GLU A 69 -11.58 -16.48 -23.86
C GLU A 69 -12.45 -15.73 -22.84
N TYR A 70 -12.01 -14.55 -22.42
CA TYR A 70 -12.77 -13.66 -21.52
C TYR A 70 -13.59 -12.62 -22.27
N ALA A 71 -13.50 -12.57 -23.61
CA ALA A 71 -14.32 -11.66 -24.41
C ALA A 71 -15.78 -12.12 -24.34
N THR A 72 -16.56 -11.48 -23.48
CA THR A 72 -18.02 -11.65 -23.49
C THR A 72 -18.57 -10.98 -24.75
N ASN A 73 -19.42 -11.69 -25.49
CA ASN A 73 -20.22 -11.04 -26.52
C ASN A 73 -21.06 -9.98 -25.81
N ARG A 74 -20.90 -8.70 -26.17
CA ARG A 74 -21.71 -7.62 -25.59
C ARG A 74 -23.16 -7.90 -25.95
N THR A 75 -23.90 -8.49 -25.02
CA THR A 75 -25.35 -8.58 -25.11
C THR A 75 -25.88 -7.15 -25.15
N GLN A 76 -26.47 -6.77 -26.28
CA GLN A 76 -27.18 -5.51 -26.42
C GLN A 76 -28.34 -5.53 -25.42
N LEU A 77 -28.26 -4.70 -24.39
CA LEU A 77 -29.34 -4.52 -23.44
C LEU A 77 -30.30 -3.48 -24.02
N THR A 78 -31.53 -3.88 -24.32
CA THR A 78 -32.59 -2.95 -24.67
C THR A 78 -33.08 -2.29 -23.39
N LEU A 79 -32.87 -0.98 -23.28
CA LEU A 79 -33.44 -0.18 -22.19
C LEU A 79 -34.97 -0.21 -22.29
N VAL A 80 -35.64 -0.84 -21.32
CA VAL A 80 -37.09 -0.73 -21.17
C VAL A 80 -37.36 0.51 -20.30
N PRO A 81 -37.99 1.57 -20.86
CA PRO A 81 -38.31 2.76 -20.07
C PRO A 81 -39.33 2.42 -18.98
N ASN A 82 -39.07 2.89 -17.76
CA ASN A 82 -39.98 2.77 -16.63
C ASN A 82 -41.15 3.75 -16.80
N PRO A 83 -42.43 3.30 -16.81
CA PRO A 83 -43.58 4.18 -17.02
C PRO A 83 -43.80 5.24 -15.93
N ASP A 84 -43.13 5.13 -14.78
CA ASP A 84 -43.32 6.04 -13.65
C ASP A 84 -42.55 7.36 -13.72
N ASN A 85 -41.71 7.59 -14.75
CA ASN A 85 -41.01 8.87 -14.95
C ASN A 85 -41.77 9.80 -15.90
N THR A 86 -43.06 10.02 -15.63
CA THR A 86 -43.79 11.12 -16.27
C THR A 86 -43.44 12.39 -15.50
N ILE A 87 -42.48 13.14 -16.04
CA ILE A 87 -42.15 14.50 -15.62
C ILE A 87 -43.43 15.32 -15.82
N GLN A 88 -44.05 15.75 -14.72
CA GLN A 88 -45.10 16.77 -14.74
C GLN A 88 -44.42 18.14 -14.80
N GLU A 89 -44.69 18.87 -15.89
CA GLU A 89 -44.44 20.30 -16.05
C GLU A 89 -45.39 21.14 -15.16
#